data_AF-A0AAE2MHD6-F1
#
_entry.id   AF-A0AAE2MHD6-F1
#
_cell.length_a   1.000
_cell.length_b   1.000
_cell.length_c   1.000
_cell.angle_alpha   90.00
_cell.angle_beta   90.00
_cell.angle_gamma   90.00
#
_symmetry.space_group_name_H-M   'P 1'
#
loop_
_entity.id
_entity.type
_entity.pdbx_description
1 polymer ?
#
loop_
_entity_poly.entity_id
_entity_poly.type
_entity_poly.pdbx_seq_one_letter_code
_entity_poly.pdbx_strand_id
1 'polypeptide(L)'
;MTTPILGITLNELLLVATLVGISLVLFSRYMKKFFKTRGELAVYDGLFIPIQILGWALLVVPVYIYLVSESLEYKQVAIIEFILIIQLPVFTFVLVGVPLLPFFHRTVRLGEIDIKGSTTAQGVRIAHLSDCHLPETTTIEGDLPSASVSKATASALSWALPRSHFVFLTGDVTHTGSPGEWAIFKQLCKQIKLDREKLLVIPGNHDISLETGFSPPQRNITEGFEKRCLNFIANVIVDCPKRWEFVHENQSFKIIDYFQAAFTSYIDEYLKYPPEVSVLPAKPSSIYYLKAPEILRQRADQFERQGLCWPTRSRPLMSNLMEIIFPIVFFHNDEFVIIGLNSNIEGSMGVADGAFGRIGQDQLRRLELLLNVAKGRRVMILVHHHIGMPERIKNKFGRKSYQLKFLQLADARKLLKLIDGHDVVVFHGHKHVAYSARSKKAVIISAGSICYGDIAESRDSAVIFSVPAEGDVQRVSSYSVRA
;
A
#
# COMPACT_ATOMS: atom_id res chain seq x y z
N MET A 1 14.42 -10.93 -48.75
CA MET A 1 15.40 -11.76 -48.01
C MET A 1 14.65 -12.65 -47.04
N THR A 2 15.01 -13.93 -46.92
CA THR A 2 14.45 -14.84 -45.91
C THR A 2 15.17 -14.62 -44.58
N THR A 3 14.42 -14.61 -43.50
CA THR A 3 14.95 -14.36 -42.17
C THR A 3 15.61 -15.64 -41.61
N PRO A 4 16.78 -15.52 -40.98
CA PRO A 4 17.59 -16.67 -40.54
C PRO A 4 16.97 -17.52 -39.43
N ILE A 5 16.12 -16.96 -38.57
CA ILE A 5 15.60 -17.62 -37.38
C ILE A 5 14.25 -18.29 -37.64
N LEU A 6 13.30 -17.56 -38.24
CA LEU A 6 11.95 -18.04 -38.52
C LEU A 6 11.77 -18.67 -39.89
N GLY A 7 12.70 -18.40 -40.83
CA GLY A 7 12.57 -18.88 -42.21
C GLY A 7 11.43 -18.22 -43.00
N ILE A 8 10.89 -17.08 -42.53
CA ILE A 8 9.88 -16.30 -43.26
C ILE A 8 10.55 -15.17 -44.06
N THR A 9 9.82 -14.48 -44.92
CA THR A 9 10.38 -13.30 -45.59
C THR A 9 10.48 -12.12 -44.63
N LEU A 10 11.48 -11.25 -44.83
CA LEU A 10 11.61 -10.00 -44.08
C LEU A 10 10.33 -9.16 -44.18
N ASN A 11 9.66 -9.14 -45.33
CA ASN A 11 8.40 -8.42 -45.50
C ASN A 11 7.26 -8.98 -44.63
N GLU A 12 7.14 -10.30 -44.52
CA GLU A 12 6.17 -10.94 -43.62
C GLU A 12 6.46 -10.60 -42.15
N LEU A 13 7.73 -10.62 -41.74
CA LEU A 13 8.13 -10.24 -40.38
C LEU A 13 7.76 -8.77 -40.07
N LEU A 14 8.05 -7.85 -40.99
CA LEU A 14 7.74 -6.42 -40.83
C LEU A 14 6.22 -6.17 -40.80
N LEU A 15 5.45 -6.92 -41.60
CA LEU A 15 3.99 -6.87 -41.61
C LEU A 15 3.41 -7.31 -40.26
N VAL A 16 3.88 -8.43 -39.71
CA VAL A 16 3.46 -8.92 -38.39
C VAL A 16 3.77 -7.89 -37.31
N ALA A 17 5.00 -7.35 -37.29
CA ALA A 17 5.40 -6.31 -36.34
C ALA A 17 4.48 -5.08 -36.43
N THR A 18 4.17 -4.63 -37.64
CA THR A 18 3.26 -3.50 -37.90
C THR A 18 1.85 -3.79 -37.39
N LEU A 19 1.29 -4.96 -37.67
CA LEU A 19 -0.05 -5.35 -37.20
C LEU A 19 -0.15 -5.41 -35.67
N VAL A 20 0.90 -5.91 -35.01
CA VAL A 20 1.01 -5.88 -33.54
C VAL A 20 1.05 -4.43 -33.05
N GLY A 21 1.87 -3.58 -33.67
CA GLY A 21 1.95 -2.15 -33.35
C GLY A 21 0.60 -1.44 -33.43
N ILE A 22 -0.13 -1.63 -34.55
CA ILE A 22 -1.49 -1.08 -34.73
C ILE A 22 -2.40 -1.57 -33.61
N SER A 23 -2.39 -2.88 -33.33
CA SER A 23 -3.24 -3.50 -32.31
C SER A 23 -2.98 -2.93 -30.92
N LEU A 24 -1.71 -2.72 -30.54
CA LEU A 24 -1.32 -2.12 -29.26
C LEU A 24 -1.78 -0.66 -29.14
N VAL A 25 -1.59 0.15 -30.18
CA VAL A 25 -2.03 1.56 -30.19
C VAL A 25 -3.55 1.65 -30.11
N LEU A 26 -4.27 0.87 -30.90
CA LEU A 26 -5.74 0.85 -30.89
C LEU A 26 -6.29 0.33 -29.56
N PHE A 27 -5.72 -0.74 -29.01
CA PHE A 27 -6.10 -1.28 -27.71
C PHE A 27 -5.89 -0.24 -26.60
N SER A 28 -4.71 0.38 -26.55
CA SER A 28 -4.42 1.44 -25.58
C SER A 28 -5.41 2.61 -25.69
N ARG A 29 -5.65 3.12 -26.92
CA ARG A 29 -6.65 4.18 -27.16
C ARG A 29 -8.07 3.77 -26.78
N TYR A 30 -8.45 2.52 -27.02
CA TYR A 30 -9.73 1.98 -26.59
C TYR A 30 -9.83 1.95 -25.06
N MET A 31 -8.77 1.51 -24.38
CA MET A 31 -8.70 1.44 -22.93
C MET A 31 -8.81 2.82 -22.28
N LYS A 32 -8.32 3.89 -22.91
CA LYS A 32 -8.45 5.27 -22.41
C LYS A 32 -9.90 5.65 -22.07
N LYS A 33 -10.88 5.12 -22.81
CA LYS A 33 -12.32 5.42 -22.60
C LYS A 33 -12.85 4.98 -21.23
N PHE A 34 -12.16 4.11 -20.52
CA PHE A 34 -12.55 3.63 -19.20
C PHE A 34 -12.02 4.50 -18.04
N PHE A 35 -11.13 5.45 -18.32
CA PHE A 35 -10.50 6.33 -17.32
C PHE A 35 -11.01 7.76 -17.51
N LYS A 36 -11.68 8.32 -16.49
CA LYS A 36 -12.41 9.60 -16.60
C LYS A 36 -11.94 10.67 -15.63
N THR A 37 -11.48 10.30 -14.44
CA THR A 37 -10.99 11.27 -13.44
C THR A 37 -9.51 11.59 -13.64
N ARG A 38 -9.00 12.67 -13.03
CA ARG A 38 -7.56 13.00 -13.06
C ARG A 38 -6.69 11.85 -12.54
N GLY A 39 -7.06 11.24 -11.41
CA GLY A 39 -6.34 10.08 -10.87
C GLY A 39 -6.43 8.84 -11.77
N GLU A 40 -7.60 8.56 -12.35
CA GLU A 40 -7.75 7.46 -13.33
C GLU A 40 -6.91 7.69 -14.59
N LEU A 41 -6.82 8.93 -15.07
CA LEU A 41 -5.96 9.28 -16.20
C LEU A 41 -4.48 9.13 -15.86
N ALA A 42 -4.05 9.45 -14.64
CA ALA A 42 -2.68 9.19 -14.20
C ALA A 42 -2.34 7.69 -14.18
N VAL A 43 -3.28 6.84 -13.74
CA VAL A 43 -3.16 5.37 -13.82
C VAL A 43 -3.06 4.90 -15.26
N TYR A 44 -3.92 5.43 -16.13
CA TYR A 44 -3.88 5.14 -17.56
C TYR A 44 -2.52 5.54 -18.15
N ASP A 45 -2.04 6.73 -17.84
CA ASP A 45 -0.80 7.25 -18.38
C ASP A 45 0.39 6.38 -17.95
N GLY A 46 0.47 6.00 -16.67
CA GLY A 46 1.51 5.10 -16.17
C GLY A 46 1.51 3.70 -16.79
N LEU A 47 0.33 3.12 -17.04
CA LEU A 47 0.21 1.74 -17.56
C LEU A 47 0.21 1.66 -19.10
N PHE A 48 -0.43 2.62 -19.77
CA PHE A 48 -0.77 2.52 -21.18
C PHE A 48 0.04 3.43 -22.10
N ILE A 49 0.71 4.48 -21.61
CA ILE A 49 1.67 5.25 -22.42
C ILE A 49 2.86 4.37 -22.86
N PRO A 50 3.48 3.55 -21.99
CA PRO A 50 4.54 2.63 -22.43
C PRO A 50 4.07 1.69 -23.55
N ILE A 51 2.82 1.21 -23.47
CA ILE A 51 2.20 0.38 -24.51
C ILE A 51 2.06 1.16 -25.83
N GLN A 52 1.70 2.45 -25.77
CA GLN A 52 1.63 3.29 -26.98
C GLN A 52 2.99 3.56 -27.58
N ILE A 53 3.99 3.90 -26.76
CA ILE A 53 5.37 4.14 -27.23
C ILE A 53 5.89 2.89 -27.95
N LEU A 54 5.68 1.72 -27.35
CA LEU A 54 6.01 0.44 -27.96
C LEU A 54 5.25 0.19 -29.26
N GLY A 55 3.94 0.44 -29.26
CA GLY A 55 3.10 0.30 -30.44
C GLY A 55 3.57 1.21 -31.58
N TRP A 56 3.97 2.45 -31.28
CA TRP A 56 4.55 3.37 -32.26
C TRP A 56 5.94 2.95 -32.73
N ALA A 57 6.79 2.44 -31.84
CA ALA A 57 8.09 1.88 -32.24
C ALA A 57 7.90 0.72 -33.24
N LEU A 58 6.91 -0.13 -33.01
CA LEU A 58 6.49 -1.21 -33.92
C LEU A 58 5.88 -0.75 -35.25
N LEU A 59 5.54 0.53 -35.40
CA LEU A 59 5.05 1.09 -36.66
C LEU A 59 6.17 1.79 -37.42
N VAL A 60 7.02 2.55 -36.70
CA VAL A 60 8.07 3.36 -37.32
C VAL A 60 9.29 2.51 -37.68
N VAL A 61 9.72 1.61 -36.80
CA VAL A 61 10.92 0.78 -37.02
C VAL A 61 10.76 -0.12 -38.24
N PRO A 62 9.62 -0.81 -38.46
CA PRO A 62 9.47 -1.63 -39.66
C PRO A 62 9.46 -0.84 -40.97
N VAL A 63 8.87 0.37 -40.99
CA VAL A 63 8.89 1.24 -42.17
C VAL A 63 10.31 1.68 -42.49
N TYR A 64 11.09 2.08 -41.48
CA TYR A 64 12.49 2.42 -41.69
C TYR A 64 13.30 1.23 -42.22
N ILE A 65 13.14 0.05 -41.61
CA ILE A 65 13.82 -1.18 -42.06
C ILE A 65 13.45 -1.53 -43.50
N TYR A 66 12.16 -1.38 -43.86
CA TYR A 66 11.71 -1.61 -45.23
C TYR A 66 12.43 -0.70 -46.23
N LEU A 67 12.55 0.59 -45.93
CA LEU A 67 13.20 1.59 -46.79
C LEU A 67 14.70 1.32 -46.99
N VAL A 68 15.38 0.70 -46.02
CA VAL A 68 16.79 0.35 -46.13
C VAL A 68 17.03 -1.13 -46.44
N SER A 69 15.98 -1.90 -46.69
CA SER A 69 16.07 -3.37 -46.72
C SER A 69 16.99 -3.92 -47.82
N GLU A 70 17.16 -3.18 -48.91
CA GLU A 70 18.06 -3.53 -50.02
C GLU A 70 19.54 -3.43 -49.65
N SER A 71 19.91 -2.63 -48.64
CA SER A 71 21.30 -2.47 -48.18
C SER A 71 21.66 -3.33 -46.97
N LEU A 72 20.71 -4.14 -46.47
CA LEU A 72 20.94 -4.95 -45.28
C LEU A 72 21.68 -6.24 -45.59
N GLU A 73 22.72 -6.51 -44.79
CA GLU A 73 23.41 -7.79 -44.77
C GLU A 73 22.64 -8.84 -43.95
N TYR A 74 22.90 -10.12 -44.24
CA TYR A 74 22.29 -11.26 -43.55
C TYR A 74 22.41 -11.19 -42.01
N LYS A 75 23.58 -10.76 -41.49
CA LYS A 75 23.80 -10.58 -40.05
C LYS A 75 22.91 -9.47 -39.46
N GLN A 76 22.67 -8.41 -40.22
CA GLN A 76 21.80 -7.30 -39.79
C GLN A 76 20.33 -7.74 -39.77
N VAL A 77 19.90 -8.55 -40.75
CA VAL A 77 18.57 -9.17 -40.76
C VAL A 77 18.38 -10.11 -39.57
N ALA A 78 19.39 -10.88 -39.19
CA ALA A 78 19.36 -11.72 -37.98
C ALA A 78 19.17 -10.90 -36.69
N ILE A 79 19.85 -9.75 -36.57
CA ILE A 79 19.73 -8.85 -35.42
C ILE A 79 18.34 -8.22 -35.36
N ILE A 80 17.81 -7.75 -36.50
CA ILE A 80 16.46 -7.20 -36.62
C ILE A 80 15.43 -8.23 -36.18
N GLU A 81 15.56 -9.46 -36.68
CA GLU A 81 14.68 -10.57 -36.34
C GLU A 81 14.73 -10.91 -34.84
N PHE A 82 15.92 -10.98 -34.26
CA PHE A 82 16.09 -11.18 -32.81
C PHE A 82 15.43 -10.07 -31.98
N ILE A 83 15.59 -8.79 -32.38
CA ILE A 83 14.99 -7.66 -31.68
C ILE A 83 13.45 -7.75 -31.74
N LEU A 84 12.88 -7.98 -32.92
CA LEU A 84 11.42 -8.00 -33.11
C LEU A 84 10.74 -9.22 -32.47
N ILE A 85 11.39 -10.38 -32.40
CA ILE A 85 10.79 -11.63 -31.91
C ILE A 85 11.06 -11.88 -30.44
N ILE A 86 12.27 -11.55 -29.96
CA ILE A 86 12.69 -11.93 -28.61
C ILE A 86 12.68 -10.71 -27.71
N GLN A 87 13.46 -9.69 -28.04
CA GLN A 87 13.53 -8.54 -27.14
C GLN A 87 12.18 -7.83 -27.03
N LEU A 88 11.51 -7.60 -28.14
CA LEU A 88 10.31 -6.79 -28.11
C LEU A 88 9.15 -7.48 -27.36
N PRO A 89 8.83 -8.77 -27.59
CA PRO A 89 7.79 -9.47 -26.82
C PRO A 89 8.18 -9.72 -25.37
N VAL A 90 9.47 -9.98 -25.06
CA VAL A 90 9.94 -10.08 -23.67
C VAL A 90 9.82 -8.74 -22.98
N PHE A 91 10.22 -7.64 -23.63
CA PHE A 91 10.09 -6.29 -23.10
C PHE A 91 8.61 -5.89 -22.96
N THR A 92 7.76 -6.32 -23.90
CA THR A 92 6.30 -6.19 -23.80
C THR A 92 5.79 -6.98 -22.61
N PHE A 93 6.20 -8.24 -22.43
CA PHE A 93 5.75 -9.06 -21.30
C PHE A 93 6.25 -8.52 -19.95
N VAL A 94 7.46 -7.99 -19.88
CA VAL A 94 8.03 -7.41 -18.65
C VAL A 94 7.39 -6.06 -18.34
N LEU A 95 7.26 -5.16 -19.32
CA LEU A 95 6.69 -3.82 -19.11
C LEU A 95 5.17 -3.79 -19.06
N VAL A 96 4.50 -4.73 -19.72
CA VAL A 96 3.03 -4.76 -19.87
C VAL A 96 2.47 -5.98 -19.16
N GLY A 97 3.03 -7.17 -19.40
CA GLY A 97 2.53 -8.41 -18.79
C GLY A 97 2.66 -8.44 -17.26
N VAL A 98 3.78 -7.99 -16.68
CA VAL A 98 3.98 -7.99 -15.22
C VAL A 98 3.03 -7.01 -14.50
N PRO A 99 2.88 -5.74 -14.93
CA PRO A 99 1.87 -4.84 -14.36
C PRO A 99 0.43 -5.31 -14.60
N LEU A 100 0.20 -6.15 -15.61
CA LEU A 100 -1.12 -6.77 -15.88
C LEU A 100 -1.33 -8.10 -15.15
N LEU A 101 -0.33 -8.74 -14.52
CA LEU A 101 -0.53 -9.97 -13.74
C LEU A 101 -1.68 -9.87 -12.70
N PRO A 102 -1.90 -8.72 -12.03
CA PRO A 102 -3.07 -8.51 -11.19
C PRO A 102 -4.42 -8.61 -11.92
N PHE A 103 -4.52 -8.42 -13.25
CA PHE A 103 -5.76 -8.70 -14.02
C PHE A 103 -6.20 -10.16 -13.90
N PHE A 104 -5.24 -11.08 -13.78
CA PHE A 104 -5.49 -12.52 -13.71
C PHE A 104 -5.69 -13.01 -12.26
N HIS A 105 -5.40 -12.17 -11.25
CA HIS A 105 -5.71 -12.49 -9.86
C HIS A 105 -7.23 -12.50 -9.64
N ARG A 106 -7.78 -13.66 -9.24
CA ARG A 106 -9.20 -13.71 -8.82
C ARG A 106 -9.37 -12.95 -7.50
N THR A 107 -10.24 -11.94 -7.51
CA THR A 107 -10.70 -11.22 -6.32
C THR A 107 -11.16 -12.20 -5.24
N VAL A 108 -10.77 -11.95 -4.00
CA VAL A 108 -11.31 -12.66 -2.85
C VAL A 108 -12.76 -12.23 -2.68
N ARG A 109 -13.67 -13.20 -2.78
CA ARG A 109 -15.09 -13.00 -2.48
C ARG A 109 -15.33 -13.29 -1.01
N LEU A 110 -16.01 -12.37 -0.33
CA LEU A 110 -16.39 -12.53 1.08
C LEU A 110 -17.91 -12.69 1.18
N GLY A 111 -18.38 -13.47 2.15
CA GLY A 111 -19.82 -13.54 2.46
C GLY A 111 -20.21 -12.29 3.25
N GLU A 112 -21.13 -11.48 2.74
CA GLU A 112 -21.61 -10.30 3.48
C GLU A 112 -22.34 -10.76 4.75
N ILE A 113 -22.12 -10.04 5.84
CA ILE A 113 -22.86 -10.23 7.08
C ILE A 113 -23.41 -8.88 7.55
N ASP A 114 -24.54 -8.93 8.23
CA ASP A 114 -25.06 -7.76 8.95
C ASP A 114 -24.69 -7.87 10.43
N ILE A 115 -23.87 -6.93 10.90
CA ILE A 115 -23.49 -6.86 12.31
C ILE A 115 -24.63 -6.17 13.07
N LYS A 116 -25.35 -6.96 13.87
CA LYS A 116 -26.53 -6.49 14.60
C LYS A 116 -26.19 -5.36 15.56
N GLY A 117 -27.11 -4.40 15.64
CA GLY A 117 -27.06 -3.31 16.60
C GLY A 117 -27.38 -3.79 18.02
N SER A 118 -26.62 -3.33 19.02
CA SER A 118 -26.88 -3.62 20.43
C SER A 118 -26.33 -2.51 21.34
N THR A 119 -27.21 -1.89 22.12
CA THR A 119 -26.85 -0.83 23.09
C THR A 119 -26.38 -1.40 24.44
N THR A 120 -26.69 -2.67 24.71
CA THR A 120 -26.29 -3.41 25.92
C THR A 120 -25.11 -4.36 25.67
N ALA A 121 -24.46 -4.22 24.52
CA ALA A 121 -23.33 -5.05 24.11
C ALA A 121 -22.23 -5.07 25.17
N GLN A 122 -21.85 -6.27 25.61
CA GLN A 122 -20.70 -6.51 26.47
C GLN A 122 -19.45 -6.75 25.60
N GLY A 123 -18.28 -6.36 26.10
CA GLY A 123 -17.00 -6.49 25.41
C GLY A 123 -16.20 -5.19 25.28
N VAL A 124 -15.05 -5.30 24.62
CA VAL A 124 -14.20 -4.13 24.37
C VAL A 124 -14.82 -3.28 23.24
N ARG A 125 -15.19 -2.05 23.57
CA ARG A 125 -15.62 -1.04 22.62
C ARG A 125 -14.47 -0.50 21.78
N ILE A 126 -14.57 -0.65 20.46
CA ILE A 126 -13.60 -0.22 19.46
C ILE A 126 -14.28 0.77 18.52
N ALA A 127 -13.75 1.99 18.42
CA ALA A 127 -14.13 2.90 17.35
C ALA A 127 -13.24 2.64 16.12
N HIS A 128 -13.83 2.33 14.97
CA HIS A 128 -13.10 2.12 13.71
C HIS A 128 -13.28 3.32 12.80
N LEU A 129 -12.16 4.00 12.52
CA LEU A 129 -12.04 5.15 11.64
C LEU A 129 -10.96 4.84 10.59
N SER A 130 -11.07 5.45 9.41
CA SER A 130 -10.10 5.25 8.34
C SER A 130 -10.12 6.39 7.33
N ASP A 131 -9.04 6.55 6.57
CA ASP A 131 -8.99 7.39 5.37
C ASP A 131 -9.40 8.85 5.68
N CYS A 132 -8.63 9.48 6.58
CA CYS A 132 -8.78 10.89 6.95
C CYS A 132 -8.29 11.83 5.85
N HIS A 133 -7.26 11.44 5.08
CA HIS A 133 -6.72 12.20 3.95
C HIS A 133 -6.48 13.68 4.27
N LEU A 134 -5.88 14.00 5.42
CA LEU A 134 -5.59 15.38 5.79
C LEU A 134 -4.62 16.02 4.78
N PRO A 135 -5.02 17.06 4.03
CA PRO A 135 -4.14 17.75 3.10
C PRO A 135 -3.54 19.01 3.73
N GLU A 136 -2.41 19.48 3.22
CA GLU A 136 -1.90 20.82 3.57
C GLU A 136 -2.85 21.94 3.09
N THR A 137 -3.34 21.81 1.86
CA THR A 137 -4.19 22.82 1.22
C THR A 137 -5.51 22.23 0.75
N THR A 138 -5.45 21.31 -0.20
CA THR A 138 -6.60 20.66 -0.83
C THR A 138 -6.28 19.21 -1.17
N THR A 139 -7.28 18.33 -1.14
CA THR A 139 -7.09 16.95 -1.58
C THR A 139 -7.00 16.84 -3.11
N ILE A 140 -6.18 15.91 -3.60
CA ILE A 140 -5.96 15.59 -5.02
C ILE A 140 -7.18 14.93 -5.64
N GLU A 141 -7.90 14.09 -4.88
CA GLU A 141 -8.99 13.27 -5.44
C GLU A 141 -10.35 13.96 -5.48
N GLY A 142 -10.54 15.03 -4.70
CA GLY A 142 -11.85 15.68 -4.56
C GLY A 142 -11.80 17.19 -4.37
N ASP A 143 -10.62 17.82 -4.48
CA ASP A 143 -10.41 19.26 -4.30
C ASP A 143 -10.97 19.79 -2.95
N LEU A 144 -11.02 18.94 -1.93
CA LEU A 144 -11.58 19.28 -0.62
C LEU A 144 -10.60 20.13 0.18
N PRO A 145 -11.00 21.31 0.72
CA PRO A 145 -10.14 22.17 1.50
C PRO A 145 -9.69 21.54 2.83
N SER A 146 -8.43 21.79 3.22
CA SER A 146 -7.83 21.30 4.47
C SER A 146 -8.67 21.62 5.71
N ALA A 147 -9.29 22.79 5.76
CA ALA A 147 -10.15 23.19 6.88
C ALA A 147 -11.37 22.26 7.04
N SER A 148 -12.01 21.85 5.95
CA SER A 148 -13.16 20.95 5.97
C SER A 148 -12.74 19.55 6.41
N VAL A 149 -11.64 19.03 5.85
CA VAL A 149 -11.09 17.70 6.19
C VAL A 149 -10.63 17.64 7.65
N SER A 150 -9.97 18.70 8.12
CA SER A 150 -9.56 18.85 9.52
C SER A 150 -10.75 18.86 10.47
N LYS A 151 -11.83 19.57 10.11
CA LYS A 151 -13.07 19.60 10.89
C LYS A 151 -13.74 18.22 10.96
N ALA A 152 -13.84 17.52 9.82
CA ALA A 152 -14.39 16.17 9.76
C ALA A 152 -13.57 15.19 10.63
N THR A 153 -12.25 15.22 10.52
CA THR A 153 -11.32 14.39 11.29
C THR A 153 -11.42 14.67 12.80
N ALA A 154 -11.38 15.93 13.20
CA ALA A 154 -11.51 16.32 14.60
C ALA A 154 -12.87 15.91 15.19
N SER A 155 -13.94 16.04 14.39
CA SER A 155 -15.29 15.67 14.79
C SER A 155 -15.43 14.15 14.99
N ALA A 156 -14.88 13.35 14.07
CA ALA A 156 -14.86 11.89 14.16
C ALA A 156 -14.10 11.41 15.41
N LEU A 157 -12.90 11.94 15.64
CA LEU A 157 -12.07 11.58 16.79
C LEU A 157 -12.74 12.00 18.11
N SER A 158 -13.27 13.22 18.18
CA SER A 158 -13.98 13.72 19.37
C SER A 158 -15.23 12.92 19.69
N TRP A 159 -15.91 12.40 18.66
CA TRP A 159 -17.03 11.48 18.83
C TRP A 159 -16.58 10.10 19.36
N ALA A 160 -15.50 9.55 18.82
CA ALA A 160 -15.02 8.21 19.12
C ALA A 160 -14.42 8.07 20.54
N LEU A 161 -13.59 9.02 20.96
CA LEU A 161 -12.78 8.93 22.18
C LEU A 161 -13.54 8.66 23.48
N PRO A 162 -14.63 9.37 23.81
CA PRO A 162 -15.36 9.13 25.06
C PRO A 162 -16.22 7.86 25.02
N ARG A 163 -16.39 7.23 23.85
CA ARG A 163 -17.33 6.12 23.63
C ARG A 163 -16.64 4.77 23.42
N SER A 164 -15.31 4.75 23.38
CA SER A 164 -14.50 3.57 23.09
C SER A 164 -13.33 3.41 24.05
N HIS A 165 -12.87 2.16 24.20
CA HIS A 165 -11.61 1.85 24.87
C HIS A 165 -10.43 2.10 23.92
N PHE A 166 -10.59 1.73 22.65
CA PHE A 166 -9.59 1.98 21.61
C PHE A 166 -10.22 2.63 20.38
N VAL A 167 -9.46 3.50 19.73
CA VAL A 167 -9.76 4.11 18.45
C VAL A 167 -8.77 3.55 17.43
N PHE A 168 -9.27 2.77 16.48
CA PHE A 168 -8.50 2.23 15.37
C PHE A 168 -8.54 3.23 14.23
N LEU A 169 -7.38 3.66 13.77
CA LEU A 169 -7.20 4.49 12.58
C LEU A 169 -6.44 3.68 11.53
N THR A 170 -7.18 3.06 10.61
CA THR A 170 -6.64 2.04 9.68
C THR A 170 -6.01 2.63 8.41
N GLY A 171 -5.11 3.61 8.57
CA GLY A 171 -4.31 4.19 7.49
C GLY A 171 -4.97 5.35 6.75
N ASP A 172 -4.17 5.96 5.87
CA ASP A 172 -4.45 7.19 5.12
C ASP A 172 -4.87 8.33 6.05
N VAL A 173 -4.04 8.55 7.08
CA VAL A 173 -4.20 9.67 8.01
C VAL A 173 -3.96 10.98 7.28
N THR A 174 -2.88 11.01 6.52
CA THR A 174 -2.42 12.13 5.70
C THR A 174 -2.78 11.91 4.25
N HIS A 175 -2.76 12.97 3.45
CA HIS A 175 -3.12 12.88 2.03
C HIS A 175 -1.92 12.60 1.12
N THR A 176 -0.72 13.02 1.51
CA THR A 176 0.53 12.83 0.78
C THR A 176 1.70 12.39 1.66
N GLY A 177 1.51 12.28 2.98
CA GLY A 177 2.56 11.92 3.93
C GLY A 177 3.51 13.07 4.23
N SER A 178 3.15 14.30 3.87
CA SER A 178 4.03 15.46 4.05
C SER A 178 4.21 15.83 5.52
N PRO A 179 5.34 16.48 5.89
CA PRO A 179 5.52 16.98 7.26
C PRO A 179 4.42 17.96 7.71
N GLY A 180 3.90 18.79 6.79
CA GLY A 180 2.83 19.74 7.09
C GLY A 180 1.51 19.06 7.45
N GLU A 181 1.14 18.00 6.73
CA GLU A 181 -0.06 17.20 7.02
C GLU A 181 0.03 16.50 8.37
N TRP A 182 1.20 15.93 8.70
CA TRP A 182 1.44 15.36 10.02
C TRP A 182 1.41 16.41 11.14
N ALA A 183 1.87 17.64 10.87
CA ALA A 183 1.77 18.74 11.81
C ALA A 183 0.30 19.13 12.09
N ILE A 184 -0.55 19.16 11.04
CA ILE A 184 -2.00 19.34 11.18
C ILE A 184 -2.57 18.24 12.06
N PHE A 185 -2.28 16.97 11.78
CA PHE A 185 -2.78 15.85 12.57
C PHE A 185 -2.39 15.96 14.06
N LYS A 186 -1.13 16.27 14.35
CA LYS A 186 -0.66 16.52 15.74
C LYS A 186 -1.39 17.68 16.40
N GLN A 187 -1.61 18.78 15.67
CA GLN A 187 -2.34 19.93 16.20
C GLN A 187 -3.78 19.55 16.53
N LEU A 188 -4.46 18.80 15.67
CA LEU A 188 -5.82 18.29 15.94
C LEU A 188 -5.83 17.39 17.17
N CYS A 189 -4.89 16.44 17.28
CA CYS A 189 -4.75 15.58 18.45
C CYS A 189 -4.58 16.38 19.75
N LYS A 190 -3.74 17.44 19.72
CA LYS A 190 -3.54 18.33 20.85
C LYS A 190 -4.82 19.11 21.21
N GLN A 191 -5.52 19.65 20.22
CA GLN A 191 -6.75 20.43 20.41
C GLN A 191 -7.85 19.61 21.07
N ILE A 192 -8.04 18.35 20.63
CA ILE A 192 -9.06 17.46 21.19
C ILE A 192 -8.60 16.75 22.46
N LYS A 193 -7.39 17.04 22.97
CA LYS A 193 -6.76 16.36 24.12
C LYS A 193 -6.79 14.84 23.95
N LEU A 194 -6.37 14.38 22.76
CA LEU A 194 -6.34 12.97 22.41
C LEU A 194 -5.51 12.17 23.43
N ASP A 195 -6.12 11.15 23.99
CA ASP A 195 -5.40 10.13 24.76
C ASP A 195 -4.66 9.18 23.81
N ARG A 196 -3.34 9.28 23.78
CA ARG A 196 -2.47 8.43 22.95
C ARG A 196 -2.56 6.95 23.35
N GLU A 197 -2.92 6.64 24.60
CA GLU A 197 -3.16 5.26 25.03
C GLU A 197 -4.42 4.67 24.40
N LYS A 198 -5.29 5.46 23.76
CA LYS A 198 -6.47 4.93 23.06
C LYS A 198 -6.31 4.83 21.55
N LEU A 199 -5.46 5.66 20.95
CA LEU A 199 -5.34 5.75 19.48
C LEU A 199 -4.33 4.72 18.95
N LEU A 200 -4.81 3.78 18.13
CA LEU A 200 -4.00 2.77 17.45
C LEU A 200 -3.98 3.07 15.96
N VAL A 201 -2.80 3.39 15.43
CA VAL A 201 -2.62 3.87 14.05
C VAL A 201 -1.71 2.92 13.28
N ILE A 202 -2.12 2.55 12.08
CA ILE A 202 -1.28 1.87 11.09
C ILE A 202 -1.14 2.77 9.85
N PRO A 203 -0.08 2.63 9.04
CA PRO A 203 0.09 3.44 7.84
C PRO A 203 -0.81 2.97 6.70
N GLY A 204 -1.36 3.91 5.94
CA GLY A 204 -1.93 3.67 4.61
C GLY A 204 -0.97 4.09 3.49
N ASN A 205 -1.42 3.93 2.24
CA ASN A 205 -0.56 4.21 1.10
C ASN A 205 -0.32 5.71 0.90
N HIS A 206 -1.27 6.57 1.28
CA HIS A 206 -1.07 8.02 1.27
C HIS A 206 -0.08 8.48 2.35
N ASP A 207 0.04 7.72 3.44
CA ASP A 207 0.97 8.03 4.52
C ASP A 207 2.43 7.76 4.14
N ILE A 208 2.70 6.67 3.40
CA ILE A 208 4.09 6.24 3.12
C ILE A 208 4.41 5.92 1.66
N SER A 209 3.47 5.41 0.86
CA SER A 209 3.73 4.89 -0.50
C SER A 209 3.30 5.82 -1.64
N LEU A 210 2.73 6.99 -1.37
CA LEU A 210 2.27 7.87 -2.45
C LEU A 210 3.43 8.62 -3.11
N GLU A 211 3.76 8.27 -4.35
CA GLU A 211 4.66 9.08 -5.17
C GLU A 211 3.87 10.00 -6.11
N THR A 212 4.09 11.31 -5.97
CA THR A 212 3.45 12.34 -6.79
C THR A 212 4.31 12.78 -7.98
N GLY A 213 5.57 12.32 -8.05
CA GLY A 213 6.51 12.57 -9.15
C GLY A 213 6.82 11.30 -9.96
N PHE A 214 7.25 11.47 -11.21
CA PHE A 214 7.68 10.35 -12.06
C PHE A 214 9.02 9.79 -11.57
N SER A 215 9.02 8.59 -11.00
CA SER A 215 10.26 7.87 -10.67
C SER A 215 10.69 6.94 -11.82
N PRO A 216 12.00 6.80 -12.09
CA PRO A 216 12.48 5.86 -13.10
C PRO A 216 12.04 4.42 -12.77
N PRO A 217 11.81 3.55 -13.78
CA PRO A 217 11.27 2.19 -13.60
C PRO A 217 12.08 1.22 -12.73
N GLN A 218 13.27 1.64 -12.29
CA GLN A 218 14.30 0.79 -11.73
C GLN A 218 14.72 1.24 -10.32
N ARG A 219 13.88 2.01 -9.63
CA ARG A 219 14.05 2.30 -8.19
C ARG A 219 13.30 1.29 -7.35
N ASN A 220 14.01 0.50 -6.55
CA ASN A 220 13.36 -0.42 -5.59
C ASN A 220 12.84 0.32 -4.34
N ILE A 221 13.46 1.44 -3.96
CA ILE A 221 13.04 2.33 -2.86
C ILE A 221 13.26 3.78 -3.32
N THR A 222 12.28 4.65 -3.10
CA THR A 222 12.34 6.07 -3.47
C THR A 222 12.73 6.95 -2.27
N GLU A 223 13.35 8.09 -2.55
CA GLU A 223 13.65 9.11 -1.52
C GLU A 223 12.35 9.63 -0.86
N GLY A 224 11.28 9.77 -1.64
CA GLY A 224 9.95 10.14 -1.14
C GLY A 224 9.43 9.13 -0.13
N PHE A 225 9.54 7.83 -0.43
CA PHE A 225 9.12 6.75 0.48
C PHE A 225 9.90 6.81 1.80
N GLU A 226 11.23 6.94 1.77
CA GLU A 226 12.02 7.06 2.99
C GLU A 226 11.63 8.27 3.84
N LYS A 227 11.46 9.44 3.22
CA LYS A 227 11.05 10.66 3.93
C LYS A 227 9.68 10.49 4.59
N ARG A 228 8.75 9.79 3.94
CA ARG A 228 7.43 9.52 4.50
C ARG A 228 7.46 8.45 5.59
N CYS A 229 8.28 7.40 5.46
CA CYS A 229 8.54 6.47 6.57
C CYS A 229 9.09 7.21 7.79
N LEU A 230 10.06 8.11 7.61
CA LEU A 230 10.57 8.96 8.67
C LEU A 230 9.44 9.80 9.31
N ASN A 231 8.60 10.45 8.49
CA ASN A 231 7.49 11.25 9.01
C ASN A 231 6.51 10.38 9.83
N PHE A 232 6.13 9.20 9.33
CA PHE A 232 5.26 8.29 10.08
C PHE A 232 5.89 7.89 11.42
N ILE A 233 7.16 7.48 11.41
CA ILE A 233 7.91 7.09 12.62
C ILE A 233 7.93 8.24 13.63
N ALA A 234 8.32 9.44 13.19
CA ALA A 234 8.45 10.62 14.06
C ALA A 234 7.12 11.07 14.68
N ASN A 235 5.98 10.83 14.01
CA ASN A 235 4.68 11.31 14.46
C ASN A 235 3.82 10.22 15.13
N VAL A 236 4.11 8.94 14.90
CA VAL A 236 3.29 7.82 15.40
C VAL A 236 4.07 6.92 16.35
N ILE A 237 5.34 6.64 16.07
CA ILE A 237 6.11 5.58 16.73
C ILE A 237 6.97 6.10 17.88
N VAL A 238 7.67 7.23 17.71
CA VAL A 238 8.63 7.76 18.71
C VAL A 238 7.99 7.95 20.09
N ASP A 239 6.80 8.55 20.14
CA ASP A 239 6.03 8.79 21.37
C ASP A 239 4.85 7.82 21.51
N CYS A 240 5.07 6.54 21.16
CA CYS A 240 4.04 5.52 21.30
C CYS A 240 3.78 5.12 22.77
N PRO A 241 2.58 4.60 23.08
CA PRO A 241 2.28 3.97 24.36
C PRO A 241 3.31 2.91 24.79
N LYS A 242 3.62 2.85 26.09
CA LYS A 242 4.62 1.90 26.65
C LYS A 242 4.29 0.44 26.40
N ARG A 243 3.03 0.11 26.16
CA ARG A 243 2.58 -1.27 25.94
C ARG A 243 2.75 -1.74 24.49
N TRP A 244 3.12 -0.87 23.56
CA TRP A 244 3.32 -1.30 22.17
C TRP A 244 4.59 -2.13 22.06
N GLU A 245 4.45 -3.27 21.39
CA GLU A 245 5.50 -4.25 21.21
C GLU A 245 5.66 -4.64 19.75
N PHE A 246 6.81 -5.17 19.40
CA PHE A 246 7.03 -5.85 18.13
C PHE A 246 7.84 -7.12 18.35
N VAL A 247 7.72 -8.05 17.41
CA VAL A 247 8.49 -9.31 17.42
C VAL A 247 9.59 -9.25 16.39
N HIS A 248 10.81 -9.54 16.81
CA HIS A 248 11.98 -9.69 15.96
C HIS A 248 12.79 -10.90 16.41
N GLU A 249 13.22 -11.76 15.48
CA GLU A 249 13.97 -13.00 15.79
C GLU A 249 13.36 -13.86 16.92
N ASN A 250 12.03 -13.98 16.95
CA ASN A 250 11.24 -14.69 17.96
C ASN A 250 11.29 -14.11 19.38
N GLN A 251 11.78 -12.88 19.56
CA GLN A 251 11.77 -12.15 20.82
C GLN A 251 10.80 -10.96 20.73
N SER A 252 10.16 -10.61 21.85
CA SER A 252 9.30 -9.41 21.95
C SER A 252 10.09 -8.23 22.49
N PHE A 253 9.92 -7.08 21.87
CA PHE A 253 10.57 -5.83 22.24
C PHE A 253 9.51 -4.75 22.44
N LYS A 254 9.65 -3.97 23.52
CA LYS A 254 8.87 -2.76 23.73
C LYS A 254 9.37 -1.70 22.76
N ILE A 255 8.45 -1.10 21.99
CA ILE A 255 8.82 -0.06 21.03
C ILE A 255 9.44 1.13 21.76
N ILE A 256 8.87 1.59 22.88
CA ILE A 256 9.39 2.76 23.57
C ILE A 256 10.84 2.60 24.06
N ASP A 257 11.18 1.41 24.60
CA ASP A 257 12.52 1.12 25.10
C ASP A 257 13.54 1.09 23.94
N TYR A 258 13.06 0.70 22.76
CA TYR A 258 13.83 0.70 21.53
C TYR A 258 14.20 2.11 21.05
N PHE A 259 13.28 3.07 21.21
CA PHE A 259 13.44 4.44 20.68
C PHE A 259 14.10 5.42 21.66
N GLN A 260 14.05 5.21 22.98
CA GLN A 260 14.53 6.21 23.95
C GLN A 260 16.05 6.49 23.89
N ALA A 261 16.90 5.53 23.50
CA ALA A 261 18.36 5.73 23.46
C ALA A 261 18.96 5.67 22.04
N ALA A 262 18.55 4.69 21.23
CA ALA A 262 19.14 4.45 19.92
C ALA A 262 18.63 5.42 18.84
N PHE A 263 17.33 5.73 18.86
CA PHE A 263 16.70 6.54 17.82
C PHE A 263 17.21 7.98 17.82
N THR A 264 17.21 8.66 18.97
CA THR A 264 17.63 10.07 19.07
C THR A 264 19.06 10.29 18.60
N SER A 265 19.99 9.38 18.92
CA SER A 265 21.37 9.52 18.45
C SER A 265 21.55 9.19 16.96
N TYR A 266 20.76 8.25 16.43
CA TYR A 266 20.86 7.87 15.02
C TYR A 266 20.14 8.85 14.10
N ILE A 267 19.01 9.43 14.53
CA ILE A 267 18.20 10.29 13.68
C ILE A 267 18.91 11.59 13.32
N ASP A 268 19.66 12.18 14.25
CA ASP A 268 20.45 13.38 13.98
C ASP A 268 21.48 13.13 12.87
N GLU A 269 22.13 11.97 12.90
CA GLU A 269 23.09 11.55 11.87
C GLU A 269 22.38 11.20 10.55
N TYR A 270 21.21 10.56 10.62
CA TYR A 270 20.40 10.24 9.44
C TYR A 270 19.94 11.51 8.71
N LEU A 271 19.53 12.54 9.44
CA LEU A 271 19.13 13.84 8.89
C LEU A 271 20.33 14.61 8.31
N LYS A 272 21.50 14.49 8.93
CA LYS A 272 22.75 15.10 8.46
C LYS A 272 23.31 14.41 7.21
N TYR A 273 23.17 13.09 7.12
CA TYR A 273 23.66 12.26 6.02
C TYR A 273 22.52 11.42 5.42
N PRO A 274 21.55 12.07 4.74
CA PRO A 274 20.39 11.38 4.20
C PRO A 274 20.81 10.36 3.13
N PRO A 275 20.00 9.31 2.91
CA PRO A 275 20.25 8.33 1.85
C PRO A 275 20.43 8.99 0.48
N GLU A 276 21.48 8.61 -0.23
CA GLU A 276 21.80 9.15 -1.55
C GLU A 276 21.27 8.21 -2.64
N VAL A 277 20.91 8.78 -3.79
CA VAL A 277 20.60 7.98 -4.97
C VAL A 277 21.91 7.54 -5.61
N SER A 278 22.26 6.28 -5.44
CA SER A 278 23.41 5.68 -6.11
C SER A 278 23.01 5.10 -7.48
N VAL A 279 23.80 5.43 -8.50
CA VAL A 279 23.70 4.84 -9.83
C VAL A 279 24.77 3.77 -9.95
N LEU A 280 24.40 2.53 -10.23
CA LEU A 280 25.38 1.52 -10.63
C LEU A 280 25.64 1.65 -12.14
N PRO A 281 26.84 2.09 -12.59
CA PRO A 281 27.16 2.19 -14.00
C PRO A 281 27.49 0.79 -14.54
N ALA A 282 26.48 -0.03 -14.82
CA ALA A 282 26.69 -1.24 -15.60
C ALA A 282 25.38 -1.73 -16.26
N LYS A 283 25.38 -1.72 -17.62
CA LYS A 283 24.38 -2.26 -18.57
C LYS A 283 23.20 -1.31 -18.90
N PRO A 284 22.47 -1.49 -20.04
CA PRO A 284 21.62 -0.45 -20.67
C PRO A 284 20.39 -0.01 -19.86
N SER A 285 20.26 -0.51 -18.62
CA SER A 285 19.28 -0.16 -17.62
C SER A 285 20.04 0.19 -16.33
N SER A 286 20.39 1.46 -16.14
CA SER A 286 20.99 1.92 -14.88
C SER A 286 19.98 1.72 -13.75
N ILE A 287 20.19 0.72 -12.91
CA ILE A 287 19.31 0.48 -11.76
C ILE A 287 19.66 1.49 -10.67
N TYR A 288 18.67 2.28 -10.26
CA TYR A 288 18.82 3.35 -9.27
C TYR A 288 18.45 2.79 -7.90
N TYR A 289 19.37 2.76 -6.96
CA TYR A 289 19.07 2.36 -5.58
C TYR A 289 19.29 3.53 -4.65
N LEU A 290 18.32 3.74 -3.78
CA LEU A 290 18.56 4.54 -2.59
C LEU A 290 19.54 3.77 -1.70
N LYS A 291 20.69 4.39 -1.42
CA LYS A 291 21.78 3.76 -0.67
C LYS A 291 22.17 4.68 0.47
N ALA A 292 22.21 4.11 1.66
CA ALA A 292 22.78 4.81 2.81
C ALA A 292 24.28 5.12 2.58
N PRO A 293 24.71 6.37 2.81
CA PRO A 293 26.13 6.74 2.81
C PRO A 293 26.95 5.80 3.70
N GLU A 294 28.25 5.63 3.38
CA GLU A 294 29.11 4.77 4.20
C GLU A 294 29.21 5.25 5.65
N ILE A 295 29.20 6.57 5.88
CA ILE A 295 29.18 7.16 7.22
C ILE A 295 27.96 6.71 8.04
N LEU A 296 26.77 6.69 7.42
CA LEU A 296 25.54 6.25 8.06
C LEU A 296 25.59 4.75 8.38
N ARG A 297 26.15 3.94 7.47
CA ARG A 297 26.34 2.48 7.68
C ARG A 297 27.38 2.16 8.76
N GLN A 298 28.45 2.95 8.86
CA GLN A 298 29.42 2.84 9.95
C GLN A 298 28.81 3.24 11.29
N ARG A 299 27.94 4.27 11.29
CA ARG A 299 27.21 4.65 12.48
C ARG A 299 26.22 3.56 12.92
N ALA A 300 25.52 2.94 11.97
CA ALA A 300 24.62 1.81 12.23
C ALA A 300 25.33 0.58 12.83
N ASP A 301 26.55 0.26 12.37
CA ASP A 301 27.38 -0.83 12.93
C ASP A 301 27.64 -0.65 14.45
N GLN A 302 27.75 0.59 14.94
CA GLN A 302 27.94 0.84 16.37
C GLN A 302 26.73 0.40 17.21
N PHE A 303 25.50 0.59 16.69
CA PHE A 303 24.26 0.16 17.34
C PHE A 303 24.06 -1.35 17.22
N GLU A 304 24.39 -1.94 16.06
CA GLU A 304 24.38 -3.39 15.86
C GLU A 304 25.27 -4.11 16.87
N ARG A 305 26.49 -3.59 17.13
CA ARG A 305 27.39 -4.12 18.18
C ARG A 305 26.86 -3.98 19.60
N GLN A 306 25.88 -3.10 19.84
CA GLN A 306 25.18 -2.97 21.11
C GLN A 306 23.98 -3.93 21.22
N GLY A 307 23.72 -4.76 20.21
CA GLY A 307 22.64 -5.74 20.18
C GLY A 307 21.29 -5.21 19.71
N LEU A 308 21.27 -4.01 19.10
CA LEU A 308 20.05 -3.46 18.48
C LEU A 308 19.78 -4.14 17.13
N CYS A 309 18.50 -4.42 16.84
CA CYS A 309 18.09 -4.99 15.55
C CYS A 309 17.98 -3.95 14.41
N TRP A 310 18.09 -2.67 14.76
CA TRP A 310 18.06 -1.47 13.93
C TRP A 310 18.55 -0.24 14.73
N PRO A 311 19.36 0.64 14.15
CA PRO A 311 19.92 0.53 12.81
C PRO A 311 21.02 -0.53 12.79
N THR A 312 21.16 -1.25 11.67
CA THR A 312 22.29 -2.16 11.45
C THR A 312 23.02 -1.77 10.17
N ARG A 313 24.26 -2.23 10.02
CA ARG A 313 25.07 -1.91 8.83
C ARG A 313 24.37 -2.31 7.52
N SER A 314 23.61 -3.41 7.56
CA SER A 314 22.86 -3.94 6.43
C SER A 314 21.48 -3.29 6.25
N ARG A 315 20.89 -2.75 7.32
CA ARG A 315 19.53 -2.17 7.35
C ARG A 315 19.49 -0.79 8.01
N PRO A 316 20.13 0.23 7.41
CA PRO A 316 20.27 1.56 8.01
C PRO A 316 19.08 2.51 7.72
N LEU A 317 18.14 2.13 6.85
CA LEU A 317 17.09 3.02 6.37
C LEU A 317 15.86 3.06 7.28
N MET A 318 15.02 4.08 7.12
CA MET A 318 13.77 4.23 7.89
C MET A 318 12.71 3.22 7.42
N SER A 319 12.68 2.90 6.13
CA SER A 319 11.91 1.76 5.61
C SER A 319 12.27 0.46 6.32
N ASN A 320 13.56 0.21 6.58
CA ASN A 320 13.96 -1.00 7.28
C ASN A 320 13.43 -1.05 8.71
N LEU A 321 13.36 0.10 9.39
CA LEU A 321 12.73 0.16 10.72
C LEU A 321 11.24 -0.18 10.62
N MET A 322 10.53 0.35 9.62
CA MET A 322 9.13 -0.01 9.36
C MET A 322 8.97 -1.51 9.13
N GLU A 323 9.85 -2.14 8.36
CA GLU A 323 9.84 -3.60 8.16
C GLU A 323 10.06 -4.35 9.49
N ILE A 324 10.92 -3.85 10.38
CA ILE A 324 11.27 -4.50 11.64
C ILE A 324 10.15 -4.37 12.68
N ILE A 325 9.55 -3.20 12.84
CA ILE A 325 8.55 -2.97 13.91
C ILE A 325 7.19 -3.59 13.59
N PHE A 326 6.84 -3.83 12.32
CA PHE A 326 5.58 -4.49 11.97
C PHE A 326 5.77 -6.01 11.84
N PRO A 327 4.87 -6.85 12.40
CA PRO A 327 3.60 -6.50 13.03
C PRO A 327 3.79 -5.90 14.43
N ILE A 328 3.05 -4.83 14.72
CA ILE A 328 3.02 -4.19 16.04
C ILE A 328 1.92 -4.86 16.87
N VAL A 329 2.21 -5.26 18.10
CA VAL A 329 1.23 -5.65 19.10
C VAL A 329 0.88 -4.40 19.92
N PHE A 330 -0.30 -3.85 19.71
CA PHE A 330 -0.76 -2.62 20.37
C PHE A 330 -1.28 -2.84 21.79
N PHE A 331 -1.82 -4.03 22.04
CA PHE A 331 -2.42 -4.42 23.31
C PHE A 331 -2.55 -5.95 23.35
N HIS A 332 -2.34 -6.53 24.52
CA HIS A 332 -2.74 -7.91 24.77
C HIS A 332 -3.05 -8.12 26.25
N ASN A 333 -3.97 -9.05 26.53
CA ASN A 333 -4.24 -9.60 27.86
C ASN A 333 -4.66 -11.08 27.70
N ASP A 334 -5.31 -11.64 28.72
CA ASP A 334 -5.77 -13.04 28.72
C ASP A 334 -6.94 -13.29 27.76
N GLU A 335 -7.65 -12.24 27.30
CA GLU A 335 -8.83 -12.36 26.44
C GLU A 335 -8.56 -11.91 24.99
N PHE A 336 -7.73 -10.87 24.81
CA PHE A 336 -7.58 -10.15 23.56
C PHE A 336 -6.12 -9.96 23.16
N VAL A 337 -5.89 -9.88 21.85
CA VAL A 337 -4.66 -9.37 21.25
C VAL A 337 -5.02 -8.41 20.12
N ILE A 338 -4.44 -7.21 20.11
CA ILE A 338 -4.64 -6.22 19.04
C ILE A 338 -3.33 -6.04 18.27
N ILE A 339 -3.35 -6.31 16.97
CA ILE A 339 -2.18 -6.35 16.10
C ILE A 339 -2.37 -5.37 14.93
N GLY A 340 -1.37 -4.54 14.66
CA GLY A 340 -1.28 -3.70 13.48
C GLY A 340 -0.34 -4.27 12.42
N LEU A 341 -0.77 -4.27 11.17
CA LEU A 341 0.03 -4.70 10.01
C LEU A 341 0.37 -3.51 9.12
N ASN A 342 1.57 -3.52 8.56
CA ASN A 342 1.93 -2.63 7.46
C ASN A 342 1.68 -3.38 6.15
N SER A 343 0.78 -2.85 5.32
CA SER A 343 0.37 -3.46 4.05
C SER A 343 0.85 -2.70 2.83
N ASN A 344 1.72 -1.71 3.00
CA ASN A 344 2.17 -0.84 1.93
C ASN A 344 3.35 -1.46 1.18
N ILE A 345 3.44 -1.20 -0.12
CA ILE A 345 4.60 -1.60 -0.93
C ILE A 345 5.64 -0.49 -0.99
N GLU A 346 6.90 -0.90 -1.04
CA GLU A 346 8.04 -0.01 -1.29
C GLU A 346 8.17 0.27 -2.79
N GLY A 347 8.77 1.42 -3.13
CA GLY A 347 9.25 1.67 -4.50
C GLY A 347 8.18 1.94 -5.55
N SER A 348 7.04 2.53 -5.16
CA SER A 348 6.04 3.01 -6.13
C SER A 348 6.64 4.06 -7.07
N MET A 349 6.15 4.10 -8.31
CA MET A 349 6.56 5.03 -9.35
C MET A 349 5.56 6.17 -9.56
N GLY A 350 4.38 6.05 -8.97
CA GLY A 350 3.34 7.06 -8.95
C GLY A 350 2.18 6.72 -8.02
N VAL A 351 1.07 7.43 -8.19
CA VAL A 351 -0.16 7.22 -7.42
C VAL A 351 -0.78 5.85 -7.69
N ALA A 352 -0.64 5.35 -8.92
CA ALA A 352 -1.32 4.16 -9.40
C ALA A 352 -0.81 2.86 -8.78
N ASP A 353 0.50 2.69 -8.73
CA ASP A 353 1.16 1.54 -8.13
C ASP A 353 1.40 1.74 -6.63
N GLY A 354 1.54 2.98 -6.16
CA GLY A 354 1.56 3.31 -4.74
C GLY A 354 0.32 2.86 -3.97
N ALA A 355 -0.83 2.74 -4.65
CA ALA A 355 -2.08 2.24 -4.05
C ALA A 355 -2.16 0.70 -3.95
N PHE A 356 -1.14 -0.05 -4.39
CA PHE A 356 -1.12 -1.50 -4.22
C PHE A 356 -0.60 -1.90 -2.84
N GLY A 357 -1.22 -2.94 -2.28
CA GLY A 357 -0.85 -3.46 -0.97
C GLY A 357 -0.25 -4.85 -0.99
N ARG A 358 0.69 -5.10 -0.07
CA ARG A 358 1.25 -6.43 0.25
C ARG A 358 1.76 -6.46 1.69
N ILE A 359 1.54 -7.56 2.41
CA ILE A 359 2.09 -7.76 3.77
C ILE A 359 3.53 -8.28 3.72
N GLY A 360 3.81 -9.21 2.82
CA GLY A 360 5.14 -9.82 2.69
C GLY A 360 5.34 -11.04 3.59
N GLN A 361 6.26 -11.93 3.18
CA GLN A 361 6.42 -13.24 3.82
C GLN A 361 6.98 -13.15 5.24
N ASP A 362 7.91 -12.24 5.49
CA ASP A 362 8.53 -12.07 6.80
C ASP A 362 7.51 -11.60 7.86
N GLN A 363 6.71 -10.57 7.51
CA GLN A 363 5.65 -10.08 8.38
C GLN A 363 4.56 -11.14 8.60
N LEU A 364 4.17 -11.91 7.56
CA LEU A 364 3.24 -13.03 7.70
C LEU A 364 3.77 -14.14 8.62
N ARG A 365 5.07 -14.47 8.54
CA ARG A 365 5.71 -15.45 9.44
C ARG A 365 5.66 -14.98 10.89
N ARG A 366 5.94 -13.70 11.15
CA ARG A 366 5.86 -13.13 12.51
C ARG A 366 4.42 -13.07 13.02
N LEU A 367 3.46 -12.75 12.14
CA LEU A 367 2.04 -12.85 12.47
C LEU A 367 1.62 -14.29 12.84
N GLU A 368 2.14 -15.30 12.14
CA GLU A 368 1.88 -16.71 12.49
C GLU A 368 2.34 -17.06 13.91
N LEU A 369 3.51 -16.58 14.31
CA LEU A 369 4.02 -16.76 15.68
C LEU A 369 3.09 -16.10 16.71
N LEU A 370 2.67 -14.85 16.44
CA LEU A 370 1.74 -14.12 17.30
C LEU A 370 0.38 -14.83 17.42
N LEU A 371 -0.18 -15.33 16.31
CA LEU A 371 -1.44 -16.07 16.30
C LEU A 371 -1.35 -17.38 17.08
N ASN A 372 -0.21 -18.08 17.00
CA ASN A 372 0.03 -19.30 17.77
C ASN A 372 0.10 -19.03 19.28
N VAL A 373 0.75 -17.94 19.69
CA VAL A 373 0.79 -17.48 21.09
C VAL A 373 -0.59 -16.99 21.54
N ALA A 374 -1.40 -16.47 20.62
CA ALA A 374 -2.77 -15.99 20.88
C ALA A 374 -3.85 -17.08 20.84
N LYS A 375 -3.49 -18.37 20.79
CA LYS A 375 -4.49 -19.46 20.82
C LYS A 375 -5.41 -19.35 22.02
N GLY A 376 -6.72 -19.51 21.78
CA GLY A 376 -7.76 -19.36 22.80
C GLY A 376 -8.17 -17.90 23.10
N ARG A 377 -7.47 -16.91 22.54
CA ARG A 377 -7.80 -15.49 22.67
C ARG A 377 -8.41 -14.96 21.39
N ARG A 378 -9.18 -13.88 21.51
CA ARG A 378 -9.68 -13.15 20.35
C ARG A 378 -8.63 -12.18 19.83
N VAL A 379 -8.34 -12.26 18.53
CA VAL A 379 -7.34 -11.42 17.88
C VAL A 379 -8.01 -10.38 17.00
N MET A 380 -7.66 -9.11 17.20
CA MET A 380 -8.08 -8.00 16.36
C MET A 380 -6.90 -7.56 15.49
N ILE A 381 -7.06 -7.59 14.17
CA ILE A 381 -6.01 -7.23 13.21
C ILE A 381 -6.40 -5.94 12.49
N LEU A 382 -5.53 -4.95 12.52
CA LEU A 382 -5.65 -3.73 11.72
C LEU A 382 -4.77 -3.89 10.48
N VAL A 383 -5.33 -3.64 9.30
CA VAL A 383 -4.60 -3.60 8.02
C VAL A 383 -5.24 -2.53 7.12
N HIS A 384 -4.47 -1.78 6.32
CA HIS A 384 -5.07 -0.70 5.53
C HIS A 384 -5.76 -1.24 4.27
N HIS A 385 -5.01 -1.93 3.39
CA HIS A 385 -5.52 -2.44 2.11
C HIS A 385 -6.57 -3.53 2.30
N HIS A 386 -7.63 -3.50 1.48
CA HIS A 386 -8.73 -4.44 1.62
C HIS A 386 -8.34 -5.87 1.24
N ILE A 387 -8.85 -6.82 2.00
CA ILE A 387 -8.55 -8.26 1.85
C ILE A 387 -9.42 -8.88 0.75
N GLY A 388 -10.67 -8.44 0.63
CA GLY A 388 -11.64 -8.94 -0.33
C GLY A 388 -12.84 -8.00 -0.37
N MET A 389 -13.96 -8.48 -0.88
CA MET A 389 -15.22 -7.73 -0.80
C MET A 389 -16.45 -8.62 -0.99
N PRO A 390 -17.60 -8.20 -0.47
CA PRO A 390 -18.89 -8.77 -0.83
C PRO A 390 -19.21 -8.64 -2.33
N GLU A 391 -19.95 -9.62 -2.85
CA GLU A 391 -20.39 -9.63 -4.25
C GLU A 391 -21.30 -8.44 -4.59
N ARG A 392 -22.14 -8.03 -3.63
CA ARG A 392 -23.02 -6.88 -3.75
C ARG A 392 -22.25 -5.58 -4.00
N ILE A 393 -21.19 -5.32 -3.21
CA ILE A 393 -20.32 -4.15 -3.40
C ILE A 393 -19.67 -4.22 -4.77
N LYS A 394 -19.11 -5.37 -5.15
CA LYS A 394 -18.50 -5.54 -6.47
C LYS A 394 -19.44 -5.19 -7.62
N ASN A 395 -20.72 -5.57 -7.52
CA ASN A 395 -21.73 -5.28 -8.54
C ASN A 395 -22.02 -3.77 -8.67
N LYS A 396 -21.96 -3.02 -7.56
CA LYS A 396 -22.18 -1.55 -7.58
C LYS A 396 -21.13 -0.78 -8.36
N PHE A 397 -19.88 -1.22 -8.31
CA PHE A 397 -18.82 -0.57 -9.09
C PHE A 397 -18.91 -0.90 -10.59
N GLY A 398 -19.76 -1.86 -11.00
CA GLY A 398 -20.03 -2.19 -12.40
C GLY A 398 -18.75 -2.35 -13.23
N ARG A 399 -18.61 -1.51 -14.26
CA ARG A 399 -17.41 -1.48 -15.14
C ARG A 399 -16.13 -1.05 -14.42
N LYS A 400 -16.20 -0.33 -13.28
CA LYS A 400 -15.05 0.07 -12.45
C LYS A 400 -14.62 -1.00 -11.44
N SER A 401 -15.29 -2.16 -11.41
CA SER A 401 -14.90 -3.29 -10.56
C SER A 401 -13.48 -3.81 -10.81
N TYR A 402 -12.81 -3.38 -11.87
CA TYR A 402 -11.38 -3.66 -12.07
C TYR A 402 -10.51 -2.98 -11.01
N GLN A 403 -10.79 -1.73 -10.62
CA GLN A 403 -10.05 -1.00 -9.57
C GLN A 403 -10.12 -1.72 -8.23
N LEU A 404 -11.26 -2.33 -7.93
CA LEU A 404 -11.47 -3.18 -6.77
C LEU A 404 -10.54 -4.41 -6.76
N LYS A 405 -10.14 -4.91 -7.93
CA LYS A 405 -9.20 -6.03 -8.06
C LYS A 405 -7.75 -5.60 -7.92
N PHE A 406 -7.37 -4.50 -8.57
CA PHE A 406 -5.98 -4.01 -8.58
C PHE A 406 -5.52 -3.59 -7.20
N LEU A 407 -6.39 -2.88 -6.48
CA LEU A 407 -6.05 -2.32 -5.18
C LEU A 407 -6.24 -3.32 -4.02
N GLN A 408 -6.66 -4.55 -4.32
CA GLN A 408 -6.79 -5.59 -3.30
C GLN A 408 -5.40 -6.00 -2.83
N LEU A 409 -5.26 -6.24 -1.53
CA LEU A 409 -4.04 -6.78 -0.95
C LEU A 409 -3.57 -8.03 -1.72
N ALA A 410 -2.35 -7.98 -2.25
CA ALA A 410 -1.81 -8.98 -3.20
C ALA A 410 -1.72 -10.38 -2.58
N ASP A 411 -1.36 -10.45 -1.30
CA ASP A 411 -1.27 -11.68 -0.51
C ASP A 411 -2.47 -11.93 0.42
N ALA A 412 -3.63 -11.30 0.14
CA ALA A 412 -4.86 -11.48 0.90
C ALA A 412 -5.24 -12.94 1.17
N ARG A 413 -5.07 -13.83 0.19
CA ARG A 413 -5.37 -15.27 0.37
C ARG A 413 -4.42 -15.95 1.35
N LYS A 414 -3.15 -15.53 1.40
CA LYS A 414 -2.19 -16.05 2.38
C LYS A 414 -2.58 -15.59 3.77
N LEU A 415 -2.93 -14.32 3.93
CA LEU A 415 -3.45 -13.79 5.20
C LEU A 415 -4.71 -14.55 5.64
N LEU A 416 -5.70 -14.70 4.74
CA LEU A 416 -6.94 -15.42 5.06
C LEU A 416 -6.71 -16.90 5.43
N LYS A 417 -5.74 -17.56 4.80
CA LYS A 417 -5.35 -18.92 5.14
C LYS A 417 -4.64 -18.96 6.50
N LEU A 418 -3.83 -17.96 6.80
CA LEU A 418 -3.06 -17.90 8.04
C LEU A 418 -3.96 -17.67 9.26
N ILE A 419 -4.95 -16.79 9.13
CA ILE A 419 -5.92 -16.53 10.21
C ILE A 419 -7.01 -17.61 10.31
N ASP A 420 -7.05 -18.55 9.35
CA ASP A 420 -7.99 -19.65 9.37
C ASP A 420 -7.73 -20.56 10.58
N GLY A 421 -8.77 -20.83 11.36
CA GLY A 421 -8.66 -21.59 12.61
C GLY A 421 -8.46 -20.75 13.87
N HIS A 422 -8.21 -19.44 13.73
CA HIS A 422 -8.17 -18.50 14.86
C HIS A 422 -9.47 -17.67 14.95
N ASP A 423 -9.78 -17.19 16.15
CA ASP A 423 -10.90 -16.25 16.36
C ASP A 423 -10.42 -14.82 16.10
N VAL A 424 -10.63 -14.35 14.87
CA VAL A 424 -10.02 -13.14 14.35
C VAL A 424 -11.08 -12.15 13.83
N VAL A 425 -10.94 -10.89 14.22
CA VAL A 425 -11.67 -9.76 13.65
C VAL A 425 -10.67 -8.85 12.93
N VAL A 426 -10.84 -8.67 11.62
CA VAL A 426 -9.98 -7.81 10.80
C VAL A 426 -10.67 -6.49 10.53
N PHE A 427 -9.99 -5.39 10.80
CA PHE A 427 -10.41 -4.01 10.52
C PHE A 427 -9.54 -3.44 9.41
N HIS A 428 -10.16 -2.91 8.36
CA HIS A 428 -9.43 -2.27 7.26
C HIS A 428 -10.14 -1.07 6.61
N GLY A 429 -9.45 -0.41 5.69
CA GLY A 429 -9.88 0.83 5.03
C GLY A 429 -9.66 0.80 3.52
N HIS A 430 -9.06 1.88 2.99
CA HIS A 430 -8.50 2.03 1.65
C HIS A 430 -9.52 2.23 0.51
N LYS A 431 -10.65 1.49 0.54
CA LYS A 431 -11.65 1.58 -0.53
C LYS A 431 -12.74 2.62 -0.30
N HIS A 432 -12.78 3.23 0.88
CA HIS A 432 -13.80 4.20 1.27
C HIS A 432 -15.22 3.60 1.21
N VAL A 433 -15.36 2.29 1.45
CA VAL A 433 -16.65 1.58 1.42
C VAL A 433 -16.80 0.83 2.73
N ALA A 434 -17.86 1.13 3.47
CA ALA A 434 -18.14 0.44 4.71
C ALA A 434 -18.89 -0.87 4.43
N TYR A 435 -18.39 -1.97 4.97
CA TYR A 435 -19.08 -3.24 4.93
C TYR A 435 -18.62 -4.16 6.05
N SER A 436 -19.43 -5.17 6.32
CA SER A 436 -19.05 -6.27 7.19
C SER A 436 -19.20 -7.57 6.42
N ALA A 437 -18.21 -8.43 6.55
CA ALA A 437 -18.18 -9.69 5.85
C ALA A 437 -17.58 -10.78 6.74
N ARG A 438 -17.73 -12.02 6.30
CA ARG A 438 -17.17 -13.19 6.96
C ARG A 438 -16.40 -14.03 5.96
N SER A 439 -15.26 -14.53 6.41
CA SER A 439 -14.49 -15.58 5.73
C SER A 439 -14.25 -16.70 6.73
N LYS A 440 -15.02 -17.79 6.62
CA LYS A 440 -15.04 -18.88 7.60
C LYS A 440 -15.35 -18.35 9.00
N LYS A 441 -14.40 -18.46 9.95
CA LYS A 441 -14.55 -17.93 11.32
C LYS A 441 -14.18 -16.44 11.45
N ALA A 442 -13.36 -15.92 10.54
CA ALA A 442 -12.89 -14.54 10.62
C ALA A 442 -13.98 -13.54 10.21
N VAL A 443 -14.18 -12.52 11.03
CA VAL A 443 -15.02 -11.37 10.73
C VAL A 443 -14.14 -10.28 10.10
N ILE A 444 -14.60 -9.68 9.01
CA ILE A 444 -13.86 -8.66 8.26
C ILE A 444 -14.73 -7.41 8.20
N ILE A 445 -14.18 -6.29 8.64
CA ILE A 445 -14.88 -5.01 8.78
C ILE A 445 -14.08 -3.95 8.01
N SER A 446 -14.75 -3.34 7.04
CA SER A 446 -14.23 -2.22 6.25
C SER A 446 -14.90 -0.94 6.72
N ALA A 447 -14.11 0.12 6.90
CA ALA A 447 -14.62 1.46 7.18
C ALA A 447 -14.89 2.25 5.88
N GLY A 448 -15.82 3.21 5.97
CA GLY A 448 -15.91 4.32 5.01
C GLY A 448 -14.80 5.34 5.27
N SER A 449 -14.65 6.33 4.38
CA SER A 449 -13.66 7.40 4.57
C SER A 449 -14.21 8.50 5.45
N ILE A 450 -13.40 8.98 6.41
CA ILE A 450 -13.72 10.20 7.18
C ILE A 450 -13.72 11.45 6.28
N CYS A 451 -12.85 11.47 5.25
CA CYS A 451 -12.77 12.56 4.29
C CYS A 451 -13.95 12.53 3.30
N TYR A 452 -14.14 11.40 2.61
CA TYR A 452 -15.05 11.29 1.46
C TYR A 452 -16.40 10.64 1.77
N GLY A 453 -16.58 10.09 2.98
CA GLY A 453 -17.73 9.27 3.34
C GLY A 453 -17.67 7.86 2.75
N ASP A 454 -18.78 7.13 2.84
CA ASP A 454 -18.98 5.87 2.12
C ASP A 454 -19.41 6.13 0.67
N ILE A 455 -18.55 5.75 -0.27
CA ILE A 455 -18.76 6.01 -1.71
C ILE A 455 -19.75 5.06 -2.39
N ALA A 456 -20.15 3.96 -1.74
CA ALA A 456 -21.08 2.98 -2.32
C ALA A 456 -22.53 3.19 -1.86
N GLU A 457 -22.75 3.57 -0.59
CA GLU A 457 -24.07 3.50 0.05
C GLU A 457 -24.39 4.59 1.07
N SER A 458 -23.49 5.54 1.35
CA SER A 458 -23.69 6.50 2.45
C SER A 458 -23.89 5.81 3.82
N ARG A 459 -23.26 4.65 4.05
CA ARG A 459 -23.11 4.10 5.39
C ARG A 459 -22.17 4.99 6.21
N ASP A 460 -22.24 4.84 7.53
CA ASP A 460 -21.49 5.67 8.46
C ASP A 460 -19.97 5.52 8.29
N SER A 461 -19.28 6.66 8.23
CA SER A 461 -17.84 6.76 8.05
C SER A 461 -17.04 6.35 9.29
N ALA A 462 -17.65 6.43 10.48
CA ALA A 462 -17.09 5.96 11.74
C ALA A 462 -18.09 5.08 12.49
N VAL A 463 -17.63 3.97 13.05
CA VAL A 463 -18.50 3.00 13.73
C VAL A 463 -17.87 2.53 15.03
N ILE A 464 -18.67 2.38 16.08
CA ILE A 464 -18.26 1.74 17.33
C ILE A 464 -18.77 0.30 17.35
N PHE A 465 -17.85 -0.63 17.47
CA PHE A 465 -18.12 -2.04 17.65
C PHE A 465 -17.88 -2.44 19.10
N SER A 466 -18.70 -3.35 19.62
CA SER A 466 -18.39 -4.12 20.82
C SER A 466 -17.84 -5.47 20.37
N VAL A 467 -16.63 -5.77 20.81
CA VAL A 467 -15.95 -7.04 20.53
C VAL A 467 -15.87 -7.81 21.86
N PRO A 468 -16.75 -8.79 22.12
CA PRO A 468 -16.65 -9.62 23.32
C PRO A 468 -15.46 -10.58 23.21
N ALA A 469 -15.00 -11.19 24.31
CA ALA A 469 -13.95 -12.22 24.28
C ALA A 469 -14.40 -13.45 23.47
N GLU A 470 -15.67 -13.82 23.61
CA GLU A 470 -16.34 -14.89 22.87
C GLU A 470 -17.67 -14.41 22.28
N GLY A 471 -18.13 -15.04 21.20
CA GLY A 471 -19.41 -14.71 20.54
C GLY A 471 -19.29 -13.66 19.43
N ASP A 472 -20.41 -13.12 18.96
CA ASP A 472 -20.43 -12.24 17.79
C ASP A 472 -20.07 -10.79 18.12
N VAL A 473 -19.39 -10.13 17.18
CA VAL A 473 -19.19 -8.67 17.18
C VAL A 473 -20.55 -7.98 17.04
N GLN A 474 -20.74 -6.88 17.75
CA GLN A 474 -21.98 -6.09 17.73
C GLN A 474 -21.69 -4.63 17.37
N ARG A 475 -22.60 -3.97 16.66
CA ARG A 475 -22.53 -2.54 16.39
C ARG A 475 -23.20 -1.78 17.52
N VAL A 476 -22.49 -0.87 18.17
CA VAL A 476 -23.02 -0.10 19.30
C VAL A 476 -23.61 1.22 18.83
N SER A 477 -22.85 1.94 18.02
CA SER A 477 -23.24 3.23 17.47
C SER A 477 -22.43 3.55 16.22
N SER A 478 -22.86 4.56 15.50
CA SER A 478 -22.20 4.99 14.28
C SER A 478 -22.32 6.50 14.09
N TYR A 479 -21.45 7.05 13.24
CA TYR A 479 -21.35 8.46 12.98
C TYR A 479 -20.99 8.71 11.53
N SER A 480 -21.94 9.29 10.80
CA SER A 480 -21.73 9.74 9.43
C SER A 480 -21.07 11.11 9.43
N VAL A 481 -19.86 11.18 8.90
CA VAL A 481 -19.07 12.41 8.76
C VAL A 481 -18.35 12.40 7.42
N ARG A 482 -18.29 13.55 6.76
CA ARG A 482 -17.53 13.80 5.54
C ARG A 482 -17.13 15.28 5.50
N ALA A 483 -16.07 15.58 4.77
CA ALA A 483 -15.58 16.94 4.56
C ALA A 483 -16.39 17.73 3.53
#